data_AF-A0A0C3PC96-F1
#
_entry.id   AF-A0A0C3PC96-F1
#
_cell.length_a   1.000
_cell.length_b   1.000
_cell.length_c   1.000
_cell.angle_alpha   90.00
_cell.angle_beta   90.00
_cell.angle_gamma   90.00
#
_symmetry.space_group_name_H-M   'P 1'
#
loop_
_entity.id
_entity.type
_entity.pdbx_description
1 polymer ?
#
loop_
_entity_poly.entity_id
_entity_poly.type
_entity_poly.pdbx_seq_one_letter_code
_entity_poly.pdbx_strand_id
1 'polypeptide(L)'
;MHHQKKSINKVLEEAGIKQGSTEMIKSYQKAVDTIMKSLTAEEIQEAEALAIKWNEWQPPQDVQSETAEKKGHKYAEEFAKEMWKWCGARVVVMAAWEDANGEVIVGA
;
A
#
# COMPACT_ATOMS: atom_id res chain seq x y z
N MET A 1 -30.25 3.93 0.21
CA MET A 1 -29.71 4.32 -1.12
C MET A 1 -28.27 3.86 -1.16
N HIS A 2 -27.88 3.03 -2.13
CA HIS A 2 -26.52 2.52 -2.23
C HIS A 2 -25.68 3.59 -2.94
N HIS A 3 -24.85 4.35 -2.19
CA HIS A 3 -23.92 5.29 -2.81
C HIS A 3 -22.91 4.47 -3.61
N GLN A 4 -22.83 4.72 -4.92
CA GLN A 4 -21.84 4.06 -5.76
C GLN A 4 -20.45 4.58 -5.34
N LYS A 5 -19.68 3.79 -4.57
CA LYS A 5 -18.36 4.18 -4.05
C LYS A 5 -17.50 4.69 -5.22
N LYS A 6 -17.11 5.97 -5.17
CA LYS A 6 -16.32 6.60 -6.24
C LYS A 6 -14.87 6.11 -6.12
N SER A 7 -14.33 5.46 -7.15
CA SER A 7 -12.96 4.96 -7.13
C SER A 7 -11.96 6.06 -7.54
N ILE A 8 -10.71 5.95 -7.09
CA ILE A 8 -9.63 6.90 -7.45
C ILE A 8 -9.48 6.98 -8.96
N ASN A 9 -9.51 5.84 -9.65
CA ASN A 9 -9.43 5.79 -11.11
C ASN A 9 -10.57 6.56 -11.77
N LYS A 10 -11.80 6.43 -11.26
CA LYS A 10 -12.95 7.18 -11.79
C LYS A 10 -12.78 8.69 -11.62
N VAL A 11 -12.24 9.15 -10.48
CA VAL A 11 -11.96 10.58 -10.24
C VAL A 11 -10.89 11.10 -11.21
N LEU A 12 -9.85 10.29 -11.47
CA LEU A 12 -8.79 10.65 -12.41
C LEU A 12 -9.28 10.66 -13.86
N GLU A 13 -10.11 9.69 -14.25
CA GLU A 13 -10.76 9.63 -15.58
C GLU A 13 -11.67 10.83 -15.84
N GLU A 14 -12.52 11.19 -14.87
CA GLU A 14 -13.39 12.39 -14.94
C GLU A 14 -12.57 13.68 -15.05
N ALA A 15 -11.36 13.71 -14.49
CA ALA A 15 -10.42 14.83 -14.63
C ALA A 15 -9.63 14.81 -15.96
N GLY A 16 -9.90 13.84 -16.86
CA GLY A 16 -9.22 13.70 -18.14
C GLY A 16 -7.79 13.16 -18.02
N ILE A 17 -7.42 12.59 -16.88
CA ILE A 17 -6.06 12.10 -16.63
C ILE A 17 -5.94 10.66 -17.13
N LYS A 18 -5.07 10.47 -18.12
CA LYS A 18 -4.82 9.15 -18.71
C LYS A 18 -4.14 8.22 -17.70
N GLN A 19 -4.64 7.00 -17.61
CA GLN A 19 -4.01 5.94 -16.81
C GLN A 19 -2.56 5.69 -17.27
N GLY A 20 -1.65 5.54 -16.30
CA GLY A 20 -0.23 5.30 -16.55
C GLY A 20 0.56 6.53 -17.00
N SER A 21 -0.04 7.72 -17.05
CA SER A 21 0.67 8.98 -17.27
C SER A 21 1.44 9.42 -16.03
N THR A 22 2.49 10.23 -16.21
CA THR A 22 3.19 10.87 -15.08
C THR A 22 2.28 11.84 -14.32
N GLU A 23 1.32 12.45 -15.02
CA GLU A 23 0.28 13.32 -14.46
C GLU A 23 -0.63 12.58 -13.47
N MET A 24 -0.84 11.27 -13.66
CA MET A 24 -1.59 10.41 -12.75
C MET A 24 -0.94 10.38 -11.36
N ILE A 25 0.38 10.20 -11.29
CA ILE A 25 1.13 10.16 -10.03
C ILE A 25 1.00 11.51 -9.31
N LYS A 26 1.16 12.62 -10.03
CA LYS A 26 1.03 13.98 -9.47
C LYS A 26 -0.37 14.27 -8.95
N SER A 27 -1.40 13.72 -9.58
CA SER A 27 -2.80 14.00 -9.27
C SER A 27 -3.44 12.99 -8.31
N TYR A 28 -2.72 11.91 -8.00
CA TYR A 28 -3.24 10.81 -7.18
C TYR A 28 -3.67 11.28 -5.79
N GLN A 29 -2.83 12.03 -5.08
CA GLN A 29 -3.16 12.53 -3.73
C GLN A 29 -4.42 13.40 -3.76
N LYS A 30 -4.55 14.28 -4.75
CA LYS A 30 -5.76 15.11 -4.93
C LYS A 30 -7.01 14.28 -5.17
N ALA A 31 -6.90 13.19 -5.94
CA ALA A 31 -8.02 12.28 -6.16
C ALA A 31 -8.41 11.52 -4.88
N VAL A 32 -7.44 11.09 -4.07
CA VAL A 32 -7.67 10.52 -2.74
C VAL A 32 -8.39 11.53 -1.83
N ASP A 33 -7.89 12.76 -1.73
CA ASP A 33 -8.51 13.81 -0.92
C ASP A 33 -9.97 14.08 -1.32
N THR A 34 -10.26 14.03 -2.63
CA THR A 34 -11.61 14.22 -3.16
C THR A 34 -12.54 13.11 -2.68
N ILE A 35 -12.07 11.87 -2.68
CA ILE A 35 -12.85 10.72 -2.19
C ILE A 35 -13.05 10.83 -0.69
N MET A 36 -11.99 11.09 0.08
CA MET A 36 -12.07 11.22 1.54
C MET A 36 -13.09 12.27 1.97
N LYS A 37 -13.16 13.41 1.28
CA LYS A 37 -14.15 14.48 1.54
C LYS A 37 -15.59 14.09 1.19
N SER A 38 -15.78 13.07 0.34
CA SER A 38 -17.09 12.60 -0.08
C SER A 38 -17.64 11.46 0.76
N LEU A 39 -16.81 10.84 1.61
CA LEU A 39 -17.23 9.72 2.46
C LEU A 39 -18.12 10.20 3.62
N THR A 40 -19.15 9.42 3.94
CA THR A 40 -19.94 9.66 5.14
C THR A 40 -19.23 9.13 6.39
N ALA A 41 -19.69 9.55 7.57
CA ALA A 41 -19.17 9.04 8.83
C ALA A 41 -19.37 7.51 8.95
N GLU A 42 -20.50 6.97 8.46
CA GLU A 42 -20.73 5.53 8.46
C GLU A 42 -19.76 4.78 7.53
N GLU A 43 -19.44 5.33 6.36
CA GLU A 43 -18.48 4.72 5.43
C GLU A 43 -17.04 4.73 6.00
N ILE A 44 -16.67 5.79 6.72
CA ILE A 44 -15.38 5.85 7.43
C ILE A 44 -15.32 4.79 8.52
N GLN A 45 -16.38 4.67 9.35
CA GLN A 45 -16.44 3.64 10.39
C GLN A 45 -16.41 2.22 9.82
N GLU A 46 -17.10 1.97 8.71
CA GLU A 46 -17.05 0.67 8.00
C GLU A 46 -15.62 0.37 7.52
N ALA A 47 -14.92 1.38 6.97
CA ALA A 47 -13.54 1.23 6.53
C ALA A 47 -12.57 0.99 7.70
N GLU A 48 -12.76 1.67 8.83
CA GLU A 48 -11.98 1.44 10.05
C GLU A 48 -12.18 0.01 10.59
N ALA A 49 -13.42 -0.45 10.69
CA ALA A 49 -13.73 -1.81 11.12
C ALA A 49 -13.12 -2.87 10.18
N LEU A 50 -13.14 -2.61 8.87
CA LEU A 50 -12.50 -3.49 7.90
C LEU A 50 -10.98 -3.50 8.04
N ALA A 51 -10.35 -2.35 8.28
CA ALA A 51 -8.92 -2.25 8.50
C ALA A 51 -8.48 -3.02 9.76
N ILE A 52 -9.24 -2.91 10.85
CA ILE A 52 -9.01 -3.72 12.06
C ILE A 52 -9.08 -5.20 11.73
N LYS A 53 -10.15 -5.64 11.04
CA LYS A 53 -10.32 -7.03 10.65
C LYS A 53 -9.15 -7.54 9.79
N TRP A 54 -8.65 -6.73 8.86
CA TRP A 54 -7.49 -7.11 8.04
C TRP A 54 -6.20 -7.22 8.85
N ASN A 55 -5.99 -6.34 9.84
CA ASN A 55 -4.84 -6.41 10.74
C ASN A 55 -4.89 -7.63 11.67
N GLU A 56 -6.10 -8.04 12.08
CA GLU A 56 -6.33 -9.27 12.83
C GLU A 56 -6.12 -10.52 11.96
N TRP A 57 -6.36 -10.42 10.65
CA TRP A 57 -6.17 -11.49 9.68
C TRP A 57 -4.73 -11.62 9.17
N GLN A 58 -3.77 -11.35 10.06
CA GLN A 58 -2.36 -11.57 9.78
C GLN A 58 -2.01 -13.06 9.84
N PRO A 59 -1.07 -13.54 9.01
CA PRO A 59 -0.56 -14.90 9.11
C PRO A 59 0.03 -15.18 10.51
N PRO A 60 0.11 -16.44 10.94
CA PRO A 60 0.85 -16.82 12.14
C PRO A 60 2.29 -16.26 12.15
N GLN A 61 2.83 -15.95 13.32
CA GLN A 61 4.14 -15.29 13.47
C GLN A 61 5.28 -16.09 12.85
N ASP A 62 5.25 -17.42 12.95
CA ASP A 62 6.21 -18.32 12.29
C ASP A 62 6.15 -18.20 10.76
N VAL A 63 4.95 -18.10 10.19
CA VAL A 63 4.76 -17.89 8.74
C VAL A 63 5.24 -16.51 8.31
N GLN A 64 5.03 -15.48 9.14
CA GLN A 64 5.55 -14.13 8.87
C GLN A 64 7.08 -14.12 8.87
N SER A 65 7.70 -14.72 9.90
CA SER A 65 9.15 -14.82 10.07
C SER A 65 9.80 -15.58 8.91
N GLU A 66 9.27 -16.76 8.58
CA GLU A 66 9.74 -17.58 7.45
C GLU A 66 9.63 -16.81 6.11
N THR A 67 8.54 -16.08 5.93
CA THR A 67 8.32 -15.30 4.71
C THR A 67 9.29 -14.11 4.63
N ALA A 68 9.53 -13.41 5.73
CA ALA A 68 10.48 -12.31 5.80
C ALA A 68 11.90 -12.78 5.48
N GLU A 69 12.35 -13.90 6.07
CA GLU A 69 13.66 -14.48 5.80
C GLU A 69 13.81 -14.94 4.33
N LYS A 70 12.81 -15.66 3.80
CA LYS A 70 12.93 -16.27 2.47
C LYS A 70 12.71 -15.29 1.33
N LYS A 71 11.85 -14.28 1.53
CA LYS A 71 11.37 -13.42 0.44
C LYS A 71 11.64 -11.94 0.66
N GLY A 72 11.89 -11.48 1.89
CA GLY A 72 12.04 -10.06 2.22
C GLY A 72 13.14 -9.38 1.40
N HIS A 73 14.34 -9.97 1.38
CA HIS A 73 15.47 -9.42 0.60
C HIS A 73 15.16 -9.35 -0.89
N LYS A 74 14.64 -10.45 -1.47
CA LYS A 74 14.31 -10.51 -2.90
C LYS A 74 13.26 -9.46 -3.27
N TYR A 75 12.24 -9.31 -2.44
CA TYR A 75 11.21 -8.29 -2.63
C TYR A 75 11.80 -6.88 -2.59
N ALA A 76 12.63 -6.56 -1.58
CA ALA A 76 13.26 -5.25 -1.45
C ALA A 76 14.12 -4.91 -2.68
N GLU A 77 14.88 -5.88 -3.18
CA GLU A 77 15.71 -5.73 -4.38
C GLU A 77 14.87 -5.50 -5.64
N GLU A 78 13.83 -6.32 -5.86
CA GLU A 78 12.93 -6.18 -7.00
C GLU A 78 12.20 -4.83 -6.97
N PHE A 79 11.70 -4.42 -5.80
CA PHE A 79 11.06 -3.13 -5.61
C PHE A 79 12.00 -1.97 -5.93
N ALA A 80 13.23 -1.97 -5.41
CA ALA A 80 14.21 -0.93 -5.69
C ALA A 80 14.55 -0.85 -7.19
N LYS A 81 14.67 -1.99 -7.88
CA LYS A 81 14.89 -2.05 -9.33
C LYS A 81 13.72 -1.46 -10.11
N GLU A 82 12.48 -1.78 -9.72
CA GLU A 82 11.29 -1.23 -10.36
C GLU A 82 11.16 0.27 -10.15
N MET A 83 11.44 0.77 -8.94
CA MET A 83 11.42 2.19 -8.64
C MET A 83 12.47 2.97 -9.44
N TRP A 84 13.66 2.39 -9.63
CA TRP A 84 14.65 2.98 -10.53
C TRP A 84 14.16 2.98 -11.98
N LYS A 85 13.67 1.84 -12.48
CA LYS A 85 13.24 1.67 -13.88
C LYS A 85 12.08 2.59 -14.26
N TRP A 86 11.05 2.67 -13.41
CA TRP A 86 9.81 3.35 -13.73
C TRP A 86 9.77 4.80 -13.23
N CYS A 87 10.45 5.10 -12.13
CA CYS A 87 10.36 6.40 -11.47
C CYS A 87 11.70 7.16 -11.45
N GLY A 88 12.82 6.55 -11.86
CA GLY A 88 14.15 7.15 -11.72
C GLY A 88 14.56 7.37 -10.26
N ALA A 89 13.87 6.73 -9.32
CA ALA A 89 14.05 6.93 -7.89
C ALA A 89 15.10 5.96 -7.34
N ARG A 90 15.96 6.43 -6.44
CA ARG A 90 16.80 5.57 -5.60
C ARG A 90 16.06 5.27 -4.32
N VAL A 91 15.93 3.98 -4.00
CA VAL A 91 15.25 3.50 -2.80
C VAL A 91 16.25 2.72 -1.95
N VAL A 92 16.25 2.98 -0.64
CA VAL A 92 16.95 2.20 0.37
C VAL A 92 15.88 1.59 1.26
N VAL A 93 15.92 0.27 1.46
CA VAL A 93 14.94 -0.46 2.28
C VAL A 93 15.67 -0.98 3.51
N MET A 94 15.39 -0.40 4.67
CA MET A 94 15.80 -0.97 5.95
C MET A 94 14.70 -1.89 6.44
N ALA A 95 15.04 -3.14 6.73
CA ALA A 95 14.10 -4.16 7.19
C ALA A 95 14.48 -4.65 8.57
N ALA A 96 13.46 -4.87 9.42
CA ALA A 96 13.59 -5.53 10.69
C ALA A 96 12.45 -6.54 10.83
N TRP A 97 12.77 -7.75 11.30
CA TRP A 97 11.77 -8.78 11.59
C TRP A 97 12.25 -9.65 12.75
N GLU A 98 11.31 -10.25 13.48
CA GLU A 98 11.62 -11.29 14.45
C GLU A 98 11.82 -12.61 13.72
N ASP A 99 12.85 -13.37 14.09
CA ASP A 99 13.07 -14.72 13.59
C ASP A 99 12.14 -15.74 14.31
N ALA A 100 12.23 -17.01 13.92
CA ALA A 100 11.43 -18.07 14.54
C ALA A 100 11.70 -18.27 16.05
N ASN A 101 12.79 -17.71 16.59
CA ASN A 101 13.16 -17.75 18.00
C ASN A 101 12.77 -16.46 18.76
N GLY A 102 12.17 -15.48 18.06
CA GLY A 102 11.82 -14.17 18.62
C GLY A 102 12.99 -13.19 18.70
N GLU A 103 14.11 -13.47 18.04
CA GLU A 103 15.24 -12.54 17.93
C GLU A 103 14.98 -11.52 16.82
N VAL A 104 15.19 -10.24 17.10
CA VAL A 104 15.04 -9.17 16.10
C VAL A 104 16.26 -9.16 15.18
N ILE A 105 16.05 -9.53 13.92
CA ILE A 105 17.01 -9.38 12.83
C ILE A 105 16.83 -8.01 12.18
N VAL A 106 17.94 -7.31 11.92
CA VAL A 106 17.96 -6.03 11.22
C VAL A 106 18.89 -6.10 10.00
N GLY A 107 18.45 -5.51 8.88
CA GLY A 107 19.22 -5.44 7.64
C GLY A 107 18.89 -4.16 6.85
N ALA A 108 19.81 -3.77 5.97
CA ALA A 108 19.68 -2.61 5.08
C ALA A 108 20.13 -2.98 3.66
#